data_AF-A0AAV4G0Y1-F1
#
_entry.id   AF-A0AAV4G0Y1-F1
#
_cell.length_a   1.000
_cell.length_b   1.000
_cell.length_c   1.000
_cell.angle_alpha   90.00
_cell.angle_beta   90.00
_cell.angle_gamma   90.00
#
_symmetry.space_group_name_H-M   'P 1'
#
loop_
_entity.id
_entity.type
_entity.pdbx_description
1 polymer ?
#
loop_
_entity_poly.entity_id
_entity_poly.type
_entity_poly.pdbx_seq_one_letter_code
_entity_poly.pdbx_strand_id
1 'polypeptide(L)'
;MKLLSKVQSCVSLPRWITIKKRALSSTMSGKSLDISGIYPPLATPYNKDESIAFDKLEHNMQKWNKIPFKGYVVQGSNAEWCFQSWEERVQVVRETARLAAPGKLIMAGSGCESTRETIRMGTEMAEAGAHALLVVNPYYFKDGMTSEALVAHYTAVADQSPLPIVIYNVPRNTGMNIPVDAIVKLAQHPNIIGIKDSGGDVSVRLYELSEMCNCESTVAGLI
;
A
#
# COMPACT_ATOMS: atom_id res chain seq x y z
N MET A 1 17.71 -42.47 49.65
CA MET A 1 16.53 -41.66 50.02
C MET A 1 16.41 -40.53 48.99
N LYS A 2 15.35 -40.58 48.16
CA LYS A 2 14.82 -39.55 47.22
C LYS A 2 15.76 -39.08 46.08
N LEU A 3 15.72 -39.70 44.90
CA LEU A 3 14.78 -39.50 43.76
C LEU A 3 14.77 -38.09 43.19
N LEU A 4 15.44 -37.97 42.04
CA LEU A 4 15.15 -37.04 40.94
C LEU A 4 13.65 -37.09 40.62
N SER A 5 12.92 -36.02 40.93
CA SER A 5 11.52 -35.85 40.54
C SER A 5 11.40 -34.79 39.44
N LYS A 6 11.06 -35.30 38.26
CA LYS A 6 10.37 -34.63 37.16
C LYS A 6 9.45 -33.51 37.66
N VAL A 7 9.63 -32.30 37.14
CA VAL A 7 8.52 -31.36 36.95
C VAL A 7 8.42 -31.11 35.46
N GLN A 8 7.60 -31.96 34.85
CA GLN A 8 7.10 -31.83 33.50
C GLN A 8 5.77 -31.08 33.67
N SER A 9 5.80 -29.75 33.62
CA SER A 9 4.56 -28.96 33.63
C SER A 9 4.15 -28.67 32.19
N CYS A 10 2.99 -29.23 31.84
CA CYS A 10 2.21 -28.92 30.68
C CYS A 10 1.96 -27.41 30.57
N VAL A 11 2.45 -26.78 29.51
CA VAL A 11 1.78 -25.61 28.94
C VAL A 11 1.20 -26.07 27.61
N SER A 12 -0.07 -26.43 27.65
CA SER A 12 -0.86 -26.79 26.47
C SER A 12 -1.08 -25.57 25.60
N LEU A 13 -0.50 -25.58 24.39
CA LEU A 13 -0.82 -24.60 23.35
C LEU A 13 -2.29 -24.80 22.89
N PRO A 14 -3.06 -23.72 22.63
CA PRO A 14 -4.44 -23.84 22.17
C PRO A 14 -4.53 -24.57 20.82
N ARG A 15 -5.46 -25.53 20.74
CA ARG A 15 -5.61 -26.50 19.64
C ARG A 15 -6.37 -25.97 18.42
N TRP A 16 -6.26 -24.67 18.12
CA TRP A 16 -6.94 -24.04 17.00
C TRP A 16 -6.02 -23.06 16.28
N ILE A 17 -5.21 -23.58 15.37
CA ILE A 17 -4.80 -23.03 14.07
C ILE A 17 -4.16 -24.23 13.35
N THR A 18 -5.00 -25.11 12.79
CA THR A 18 -4.51 -26.04 11.76
C THR A 18 -4.74 -25.33 10.44
N ILE A 19 -3.79 -24.50 10.01
CA ILE A 19 -3.77 -24.01 8.64
C ILE A 19 -3.43 -25.22 7.78
N LYS A 20 -4.47 -25.79 7.15
CA LYS A 20 -4.26 -26.67 6.01
C LYS A 20 -3.44 -25.86 5.00
N LYS A 21 -2.15 -26.19 4.85
CA LYS A 21 -1.36 -25.78 3.68
C LYS A 21 -2.06 -26.37 2.47
N ARG A 22 -3.00 -25.62 1.89
CA ARG A 22 -3.50 -25.90 0.56
C ARG A 22 -2.36 -25.51 -0.36
N ALA A 23 -1.72 -26.51 -0.96
CA ALA A 23 -0.76 -26.28 -2.02
C ALA A 23 -1.45 -25.45 -3.11
N LEU A 24 -1.11 -24.17 -3.19
CA LEU A 24 -1.49 -23.32 -4.31
C LEU A 24 -0.52 -23.64 -5.44
N SER A 25 -0.79 -24.76 -6.11
CA SER A 25 -0.43 -24.91 -7.51
C SER A 25 -1.50 -24.17 -8.29
N SER A 26 -1.19 -22.95 -8.74
CA SER A 26 -1.92 -22.31 -9.82
C SER A 26 -0.98 -21.37 -10.55
N THR A 27 -0.57 -21.77 -11.74
CA THR A 27 -0.17 -20.88 -12.84
C THR A 27 -1.19 -19.73 -12.95
N MET A 28 -0.87 -18.57 -12.38
CA MET A 28 -1.61 -17.33 -12.58
C MET A 28 -0.90 -16.50 -13.64
N SER A 29 -1.10 -16.86 -14.91
CA SER A 29 -0.93 -15.91 -16.01
C SER A 29 -2.19 -15.03 -16.07
N GLY A 30 -2.48 -14.31 -14.99
CA GLY A 30 -3.43 -13.20 -15.01
C GLY A 30 -2.67 -11.96 -15.47
N LYS A 31 -3.19 -11.22 -16.46
CA LYS A 31 -2.61 -9.92 -16.83
C LYS A 31 -2.51 -9.06 -15.56
N SER A 32 -1.30 -8.58 -15.27
CA SER A 32 -1.06 -7.59 -14.23
C SER A 32 -1.98 -6.38 -14.43
N LEU A 33 -2.47 -5.79 -13.33
CA LEU A 33 -3.32 -4.61 -13.38
C LEU A 33 -2.55 -3.45 -14.04
N ASP A 34 -3.05 -2.96 -15.18
CA ASP A 34 -2.46 -1.80 -15.84
C ASP A 34 -2.78 -0.50 -15.09
N ILE A 35 -1.75 0.04 -14.45
CA ILE A 35 -1.79 1.28 -13.67
C ILE A 35 -1.29 2.51 -14.43
N SER A 36 -1.07 2.42 -15.75
CA SER A 36 -0.66 3.56 -16.56
C SER A 36 -1.79 4.60 -16.67
N GLY A 37 -1.45 5.88 -16.44
CA GLY A 37 -2.36 7.01 -16.61
C GLY A 37 -2.27 8.04 -15.48
N ILE A 38 -3.26 8.95 -15.44
CA ILE A 38 -3.30 10.07 -14.50
C ILE A 38 -4.22 9.73 -13.33
N TYR A 39 -3.73 9.99 -12.11
CA TYR A 39 -4.43 9.77 -10.85
C TYR A 39 -4.28 10.99 -9.94
N PRO A 40 -5.33 11.81 -9.74
CA PRO A 40 -5.28 12.84 -8.72
C PRO A 40 -5.30 12.20 -7.32
N PRO A 41 -4.40 12.61 -6.40
CA PRO A 41 -4.49 12.27 -4.99
C PRO A 41 -5.58 13.12 -4.38
N LEU A 42 -6.66 12.48 -3.94
CA LEU A 42 -7.82 13.17 -3.43
C LEU A 42 -7.53 13.73 -2.03
N ALA A 43 -8.02 14.94 -1.78
CA ALA A 43 -8.10 15.48 -0.42
C ALA A 43 -9.33 14.90 0.30
N THR A 44 -9.25 14.76 1.62
CA THR A 44 -10.41 14.41 2.45
C THR A 44 -11.12 15.70 2.86
N PRO A 45 -12.39 15.91 2.48
CA PRO A 45 -13.13 17.08 2.93
C PRO A 45 -13.65 16.89 4.35
N TYR A 46 -13.67 17.98 5.13
CA TYR A 46 -14.10 17.98 6.53
C TYR A 46 -15.27 18.96 6.78
N ASN A 47 -16.05 18.66 7.81
CA ASN A 47 -17.07 19.51 8.39
C ASN A 47 -16.43 20.51 9.37
N LYS A 48 -17.24 21.45 9.87
CA LYS A 48 -16.77 22.45 10.85
C LYS A 48 -16.39 21.82 12.20
N ASP A 49 -16.95 20.64 12.49
CA ASP A 49 -16.67 19.85 13.70
C ASP A 49 -15.55 18.82 13.48
N GLU A 50 -14.78 18.97 12.40
CA GLU A 50 -13.65 18.09 12.02
C GLU A 50 -14.05 16.66 11.63
N SER A 51 -15.34 16.32 11.62
CA SER A 51 -15.81 15.06 11.04
C SER A 51 -15.65 15.04 9.51
N ILE A 52 -15.48 13.86 8.93
CA ILE A 52 -15.38 13.72 7.47
C ILE A 52 -16.70 14.11 6.80
N ALA A 53 -16.62 15.01 5.81
CA ALA A 53 -17.75 15.51 5.05
C ALA A 53 -18.00 14.68 3.80
N PHE A 54 -18.63 13.51 3.95
CA PHE A 54 -18.89 12.58 2.85
C PHE A 54 -19.78 13.17 1.73
N ASP A 55 -20.69 14.08 2.07
CA ASP A 55 -21.50 14.84 1.11
C ASP A 55 -20.62 15.70 0.17
N LYS A 56 -19.58 16.33 0.73
CA LYS A 56 -18.61 17.11 -0.06
C LYS A 56 -17.67 16.22 -0.86
N LEU A 57 -17.33 15.03 -0.34
CA LEU A 57 -16.58 14.03 -1.09
C LEU A 57 -17.37 13.59 -2.32
N GLU A 58 -18.66 13.28 -2.15
CA GLU A 58 -19.56 12.94 -3.25
C GLU A 58 -19.66 14.06 -4.29
N HIS A 59 -19.85 15.31 -3.86
CA HIS A 59 -19.87 16.47 -4.77
C HIS A 59 -18.58 16.60 -5.59
N ASN A 60 -17.42 16.38 -4.97
CA ASN A 60 -16.14 16.43 -5.69
C ASN A 60 -16.00 15.25 -6.66
N MET A 61 -16.39 14.04 -6.25
CA MET A 61 -16.36 12.84 -7.10
C MET A 61 -17.25 12.99 -8.33
N GLN A 62 -18.43 13.60 -8.21
CA GLN A 62 -19.30 13.92 -9.35
C GLN A 62 -18.62 14.80 -10.40
N LYS A 63 -17.68 15.67 -10.00
CA LYS A 63 -16.88 16.48 -10.92
C LYS A 63 -15.71 15.67 -11.50
N TRP A 64 -14.94 15.00 -10.64
CA TRP A 64 -13.75 14.27 -11.06
C TRP A 64 -14.06 13.08 -11.98
N ASN A 65 -15.21 12.43 -11.79
CA ASN A 65 -15.68 11.34 -12.66
C ASN A 65 -15.87 11.76 -14.13
N LYS A 66 -16.06 13.06 -14.40
CA LYS A 66 -16.21 13.60 -15.76
C LYS A 66 -14.87 13.84 -16.47
N ILE A 67 -13.76 13.78 -15.74
CA ILE A 67 -12.40 13.99 -16.27
C ILE A 67 -11.81 12.63 -16.64
N PRO A 68 -11.07 12.47 -17.75
CA PRO A 68 -10.53 11.18 -18.21
C PRO A 68 -9.31 10.69 -17.40
N PHE A 69 -9.37 10.77 -16.07
CA PHE A 69 -8.41 10.11 -15.19
C PHE A 69 -8.49 8.59 -15.31
N LYS A 70 -7.37 7.89 -15.13
CA LYS A 70 -7.35 6.42 -15.06
C LYS A 70 -7.99 5.91 -13.76
N GLY A 71 -7.84 6.70 -12.70
CA GLY A 71 -8.36 6.37 -11.38
C GLY A 71 -8.07 7.47 -10.39
N TYR A 72 -8.13 7.12 -9.11
CA TYR A 72 -7.90 8.03 -7.99
C TYR A 72 -6.90 7.44 -7.01
N VAL A 73 -6.01 8.29 -6.47
CA VAL A 73 -5.25 7.93 -5.27
C VAL A 73 -6.03 8.43 -4.06
N VAL A 74 -6.37 7.52 -3.16
CA VAL A 74 -7.18 7.79 -1.97
C VAL A 74 -6.35 7.46 -0.74
N GLN A 75 -6.49 8.19 0.36
CA GLN A 75 -5.67 8.00 1.57
C GLN A 75 -4.15 8.15 1.34
N GLY A 76 -3.75 8.94 0.34
CA GLY A 76 -2.36 9.40 0.17
C GLY A 76 -2.05 10.61 1.04
N SER A 77 -0.83 11.16 0.98
CA SER A 77 -0.41 12.31 1.80
C SER A 77 -1.34 13.53 1.69
N ASN A 78 -1.86 13.83 0.49
CA ASN A 78 -2.80 14.95 0.26
C ASN A 78 -4.19 14.72 0.88
N ALA A 79 -4.50 13.48 1.26
CA ALA A 79 -5.73 13.13 1.96
C ALA A 79 -5.60 13.29 3.48
N GLU A 80 -4.43 13.74 3.99
CA GLU A 80 -4.20 13.92 5.43
C GLU A 80 -4.39 12.63 6.23
N TRP A 81 -4.05 11.48 5.62
CA TRP A 81 -4.29 10.15 6.21
C TRP A 81 -3.71 9.98 7.62
N CYS A 82 -2.62 10.69 7.95
CA CYS A 82 -1.96 10.61 9.25
C CYS A 82 -2.76 11.28 10.39
N PHE A 83 -3.80 12.05 10.07
CA PHE A 83 -4.69 12.68 11.04
C PHE A 83 -6.02 11.93 11.19
N GLN A 84 -6.25 10.89 10.39
CA GLN A 84 -7.49 10.11 10.43
C GLN A 84 -7.33 8.86 11.30
N SER A 85 -8.42 8.48 11.96
CA SER A 85 -8.55 7.17 12.61
C SER A 85 -8.46 6.04 11.59
N TRP A 86 -8.23 4.82 12.10
CA TRP A 86 -8.18 3.62 11.28
C TRP A 86 -9.48 3.44 10.48
N GLU A 87 -10.62 3.57 11.15
CA GLU A 87 -11.95 3.39 10.59
C GLU A 87 -12.27 4.46 9.54
N GLU A 88 -11.91 5.72 9.80
CA GLU A 88 -12.08 6.82 8.83
C GLU A 88 -11.32 6.55 7.54
N ARG A 89 -10.07 6.09 7.62
CA ARG A 89 -9.27 5.76 6.44
C ARG A 89 -9.99 4.73 5.55
N VAL A 90 -10.49 3.65 6.16
CA VAL A 90 -11.23 2.59 5.45
C VAL A 90 -12.56 3.10 4.89
N GLN A 91 -13.29 3.91 5.65
CA GLN A 91 -14.57 4.49 5.20
C GLN A 91 -14.42 5.41 4.00
N VAL A 92 -13.39 6.26 3.96
CA VAL A 92 -13.13 7.13 2.81
C VAL A 92 -12.83 6.33 1.55
N VAL A 93 -12.06 5.24 1.66
CA VAL A 93 -11.81 4.34 0.51
C VAL A 93 -13.10 3.68 0.05
N ARG A 94 -13.91 3.16 0.99
CA ARG A 94 -15.20 2.53 0.69
C ARG A 94 -16.14 3.47 -0.05
N GLU A 95 -16.27 4.69 0.44
CA GLU A 95 -17.16 5.68 -0.15
C GLU A 95 -16.64 6.15 -1.52
N THR A 96 -15.32 6.36 -1.65
CA THR A 96 -14.73 6.71 -2.94
C THR A 96 -14.92 5.61 -3.98
N ALA A 97 -14.72 4.34 -3.59
CA ALA A 97 -14.94 3.19 -4.47
C ALA A 97 -16.40 3.07 -4.91
N ARG A 98 -17.35 3.29 -3.99
CA ARG A 98 -18.79 3.32 -4.29
C ARG A 98 -19.17 4.41 -5.30
N LEU A 99 -18.52 5.57 -5.20
CA LEU A 99 -18.80 6.76 -6.01
C LEU A 99 -18.05 6.79 -7.34
N ALA A 100 -17.01 5.96 -7.51
CA ALA A 100 -16.18 5.98 -8.69
C ALA A 100 -16.96 5.54 -9.94
N ALA A 101 -16.79 6.28 -11.04
CA ALA A 101 -17.37 5.89 -12.32
C ALA A 101 -16.80 4.53 -12.80
N PRO A 102 -17.57 3.76 -13.60
CA PRO A 102 -17.10 2.47 -14.12
C PRO A 102 -15.73 2.57 -14.81
N GLY A 103 -14.83 1.63 -14.47
CA GLY A 103 -13.48 1.57 -15.03
C GLY A 103 -12.45 2.48 -14.35
N LYS A 104 -12.83 3.34 -13.41
CA LYS A 104 -11.89 4.12 -12.60
C LYS A 104 -11.25 3.23 -11.53
N LEU A 105 -9.93 3.19 -11.51
CA LEU A 105 -9.19 2.43 -10.49
C LEU A 105 -9.08 3.20 -9.17
N ILE A 106 -9.16 2.47 -8.05
CA ILE A 106 -8.91 3.01 -6.71
C ILE A 106 -7.57 2.51 -6.22
N MET A 107 -6.62 3.43 -6.07
CA MET A 107 -5.31 3.16 -5.46
C MET A 107 -5.32 3.69 -4.02
N ALA A 108 -5.37 2.80 -3.04
CA ALA A 108 -5.57 3.17 -1.63
C ALA A 108 -4.25 3.23 -0.86
N GLY A 109 -4.00 4.31 -0.12
CA GLY A 109 -2.86 4.46 0.77
C GLY A 109 -2.99 3.62 2.04
N SER A 110 -2.29 2.49 2.09
CA SER A 110 -2.38 1.51 3.19
C SER A 110 -1.12 1.41 4.05
N GLY A 111 -0.05 2.13 3.70
CA GLY A 111 1.19 2.12 4.45
C GLY A 111 1.01 2.56 5.90
N CYS A 112 1.70 1.86 6.80
CA CYS A 112 1.79 2.12 8.24
C CYS A 112 3.25 1.89 8.69
N GLU A 113 3.64 2.39 9.86
CA GLU A 113 5.01 2.19 10.38
C GLU A 113 5.35 0.71 10.61
N SER A 114 4.37 -0.13 10.98
CA SER A 114 4.60 -1.56 11.14
C SER A 114 4.16 -2.35 9.91
N THR A 115 4.94 -3.37 9.56
CA THR A 115 4.60 -4.33 8.49
C THR A 115 3.26 -5.01 8.76
N ARG A 116 3.00 -5.42 10.01
CA ARG A 116 1.75 -6.09 10.39
C ARG A 116 0.52 -5.19 10.17
N GLU A 117 0.58 -3.95 10.63
CA GLU A 117 -0.52 -3.01 10.43
C GLU A 117 -0.66 -2.62 8.95
N THR A 118 0.43 -2.57 8.18
CA THR A 118 0.36 -2.32 6.74
C THR A 118 -0.39 -3.45 6.00
N ILE A 119 -0.11 -4.71 6.36
CA ILE A 119 -0.82 -5.88 5.81
C ILE A 119 -2.30 -5.81 6.20
N ARG A 120 -2.60 -5.58 7.48
CA ARG A 120 -3.98 -5.50 7.97
C ARG A 120 -4.77 -4.39 7.28
N MET A 121 -4.20 -3.18 7.22
CA MET A 121 -4.81 -2.04 6.53
C MET A 121 -5.02 -2.38 5.05
N GLY A 122 -4.03 -3.00 4.40
CA GLY A 122 -4.14 -3.44 3.00
C GLY A 122 -5.33 -4.37 2.75
N THR A 123 -5.55 -5.34 3.63
CA THR A 123 -6.72 -6.24 3.55
C THR A 123 -8.04 -5.48 3.71
N GLU A 124 -8.16 -4.60 4.70
CA GLU A 124 -9.38 -3.83 4.93
C GLU A 124 -9.65 -2.82 3.78
N MET A 125 -8.60 -2.27 3.17
CA MET A 125 -8.70 -1.42 1.98
C MET A 125 -9.16 -2.22 0.75
N ALA A 126 -8.72 -3.46 0.61
CA ALA A 126 -9.20 -4.34 -0.45
C ALA A 126 -10.69 -4.68 -0.28
N GLU A 127 -11.11 -5.01 0.93
CA GLU A 127 -12.54 -5.22 1.27
C GLU A 127 -13.38 -3.95 1.07
N ALA A 128 -12.78 -2.77 1.22
CA ALA A 128 -13.40 -1.49 0.91
C ALA A 128 -13.50 -1.17 -0.60
N GLY A 129 -12.95 -2.00 -1.49
CA GLY A 129 -13.05 -1.81 -2.94
C GLY A 129 -11.84 -1.14 -3.59
N ALA A 130 -10.67 -1.13 -2.92
CA ALA A 130 -9.42 -0.78 -3.57
C ALA A 130 -9.07 -1.79 -4.69
N HIS A 131 -8.35 -1.32 -5.70
CA HIS A 131 -7.83 -2.14 -6.80
C HIS A 131 -6.31 -2.34 -6.70
N ALA A 132 -5.61 -1.40 -6.08
CA ALA A 132 -4.19 -1.46 -5.77
C ALA A 132 -3.90 -0.73 -4.45
N LEU A 133 -2.78 -1.07 -3.81
CA LEU A 133 -2.35 -0.46 -2.56
C LEU A 133 -1.10 0.41 -2.79
N LEU A 134 -1.18 1.68 -2.38
CA LEU A 134 -0.06 2.60 -2.34
C LEU A 134 0.61 2.52 -0.96
N VAL A 135 1.83 2.00 -0.90
CA VAL A 135 2.50 1.69 0.36
C VAL A 135 3.71 2.61 0.54
N VAL A 136 3.58 3.58 1.45
CA VAL A 136 4.70 4.42 1.92
C VAL A 136 5.66 3.58 2.77
N ASN A 137 6.96 3.86 2.70
CA ASN A 137 7.94 3.20 3.55
C ASN A 137 7.71 3.58 5.02
N PRO A 138 8.01 2.72 6.01
CA PRO A 138 8.16 3.16 7.39
C PRO A 138 9.28 4.22 7.46
N TYR A 139 9.11 5.24 8.28
CA TYR A 139 10.00 6.40 8.28
C TYR A 139 10.31 6.98 9.65
N TYR A 140 9.57 6.60 10.70
CA TYR A 140 9.83 7.14 12.03
C TYR A 140 11.24 6.78 12.54
N PHE A 141 11.64 5.52 12.36
CA PHE A 141 12.97 5.01 12.72
C PHE A 141 13.92 4.96 11.52
N LYS A 142 14.03 6.08 10.78
CA LYS A 142 14.75 6.16 9.49
C LYS A 142 16.16 5.57 9.49
N ASP A 143 16.93 5.70 10.57
CA ASP A 143 18.30 5.16 10.65
C ASP A 143 18.32 3.62 10.61
N GLY A 144 17.22 2.97 11.01
CA GLY A 144 17.02 1.53 10.90
C GLY A 144 16.37 1.09 9.59
N MET A 145 15.93 2.01 8.74
CA MET A 145 15.27 1.71 7.46
C MET A 145 16.31 1.50 6.35
N THR A 146 17.15 0.49 6.54
CA THR A 146 18.15 0.05 5.56
C THR A 146 17.48 -0.56 4.32
N SER A 147 18.23 -0.73 3.22
CA SER A 147 17.73 -1.43 2.03
C SER A 147 17.20 -2.83 2.37
N GLU A 148 17.88 -3.57 3.24
CA GLU A 148 17.46 -4.91 3.68
C GLU A 148 16.13 -4.85 4.46
N ALA A 149 16.00 -3.91 5.40
CA ALA A 149 14.79 -3.74 6.19
C ALA A 149 13.58 -3.37 5.31
N LEU A 150 13.77 -2.46 4.35
CA LEU A 150 12.73 -2.05 3.42
C LEU A 150 12.35 -3.18 2.46
N VAL A 151 13.32 -3.93 1.92
CA VAL A 151 13.04 -5.11 1.09
C VAL A 151 12.24 -6.13 1.89
N ALA A 152 12.62 -6.43 3.12
CA ALA A 152 11.88 -7.37 3.98
C ALA A 152 10.45 -6.89 4.27
N HIS A 153 10.27 -5.59 4.57
CA HIS A 153 8.95 -4.99 4.79
C HIS A 153 8.05 -5.14 3.57
N TYR A 154 8.49 -4.64 2.41
CA TYR A 154 7.68 -4.66 1.19
C TYR A 154 7.42 -6.07 0.68
N THR A 155 8.40 -6.98 0.78
CA THR A 155 8.20 -8.40 0.41
C THR A 155 7.11 -9.03 1.28
N ALA A 156 7.19 -8.88 2.61
CA ALA A 156 6.19 -9.44 3.52
C ALA A 156 4.78 -8.85 3.31
N VAL A 157 4.69 -7.56 2.95
CA VAL A 157 3.43 -6.90 2.57
C VAL A 157 2.91 -7.48 1.25
N ALA A 158 3.76 -7.56 0.22
CA ALA A 158 3.37 -8.02 -1.11
C ALA A 158 3.00 -9.52 -1.15
N ASP A 159 3.66 -10.36 -0.34
CA ASP A 159 3.35 -11.79 -0.20
C ASP A 159 1.95 -12.04 0.39
N GLN A 160 1.49 -11.16 1.28
CA GLN A 160 0.23 -11.32 2.02
C GLN A 160 -0.89 -10.43 1.50
N SER A 161 -0.57 -9.48 0.62
CA SER A 161 -1.55 -8.54 0.09
C SER A 161 -2.50 -9.24 -0.89
N PRO A 162 -3.83 -9.06 -0.72
CA PRO A 162 -4.80 -9.53 -1.70
C PRO A 162 -4.79 -8.72 -3.01
N LEU A 163 -4.10 -7.57 -3.03
CA LEU A 163 -4.05 -6.64 -4.16
C LEU A 163 -2.61 -6.32 -4.58
N PRO A 164 -2.39 -5.89 -5.84
CA PRO A 164 -1.11 -5.36 -6.28
C PRO A 164 -0.62 -4.16 -5.45
N ILE A 165 0.69 -4.13 -5.20
CA ILE A 165 1.39 -3.08 -4.46
C ILE A 165 2.04 -2.08 -5.41
N VAL A 166 1.89 -0.80 -5.09
CA VAL A 166 2.66 0.31 -5.64
C VAL A 166 3.49 0.92 -4.52
N ILE A 167 4.81 0.90 -4.69
CA ILE A 167 5.76 1.51 -3.74
C ILE A 167 5.55 3.03 -3.77
N TYR A 168 5.56 3.70 -2.63
CA TYR A 168 5.47 5.16 -2.56
C TYR A 168 6.72 5.78 -1.96
N ASN A 169 7.54 6.40 -2.80
CA ASN A 169 8.72 7.17 -2.39
C ASN A 169 8.36 8.65 -2.27
N VAL A 170 8.37 9.21 -1.05
CA VAL A 170 8.01 10.62 -0.80
C VAL A 170 8.92 11.25 0.26
N PRO A 171 10.20 11.50 -0.07
CA PRO A 171 11.21 11.97 0.89
C PRO A 171 10.87 13.31 1.55
N ARG A 172 10.07 14.17 0.89
CA ARG A 172 9.59 15.42 1.51
C ARG A 172 8.77 15.16 2.78
N ASN A 173 8.04 14.05 2.85
CA ASN A 173 7.23 13.66 4.00
C ASN A 173 7.94 12.67 4.91
N THR A 174 8.73 11.75 4.36
CA THR A 174 9.38 10.68 5.14
C THR A 174 10.78 11.06 5.64
N GLY A 175 11.38 12.12 5.09
CA GLY A 175 12.75 12.52 5.39
C GLY A 175 13.83 11.58 4.83
N MET A 176 13.46 10.62 3.98
CA MET A 176 14.39 9.69 3.35
C MET A 176 13.89 9.19 2.00
N ASN A 177 14.82 8.89 1.09
CA ASN A 177 14.52 8.15 -0.13
C ASN A 177 14.61 6.65 0.15
N ILE A 178 13.74 5.87 -0.52
CA ILE A 178 13.94 4.42 -0.62
C ILE A 178 15.21 4.17 -1.45
N PRO A 179 16.16 3.34 -1.00
CA PRO A 179 17.36 3.03 -1.78
C PRO A 179 17.03 2.39 -3.14
N VAL A 180 17.78 2.75 -4.19
CA VAL A 180 17.54 2.23 -5.56
C VAL A 180 17.74 0.71 -5.61
N ASP A 181 18.74 0.18 -4.91
CA ASP A 181 18.99 -1.26 -4.84
C ASP A 181 17.83 -2.04 -4.21
N ALA A 182 17.13 -1.43 -3.24
CA ALA A 182 15.92 -2.00 -2.66
C ALA A 182 14.78 -2.01 -3.69
N ILE A 183 14.57 -0.92 -4.43
CA ILE A 183 13.52 -0.84 -5.45
C ILE A 183 13.75 -1.87 -6.56
N VAL A 184 14.98 -2.00 -7.06
CA VAL A 184 15.31 -2.98 -8.10
C VAL A 184 15.04 -4.41 -7.65
N LYS A 185 15.39 -4.75 -6.40
CA LYS A 185 15.06 -6.06 -5.83
C LYS A 185 13.55 -6.27 -5.73
N LEU A 186 12.82 -5.25 -5.27
CA LEU A 186 11.37 -5.31 -5.10
C LEU A 186 10.60 -5.36 -6.43
N ALA A 187 11.14 -4.75 -7.50
CA ALA A 187 10.54 -4.80 -8.83
C ALA A 187 10.47 -6.22 -9.42
N GLN A 188 11.24 -7.17 -8.88
CA GLN A 188 11.17 -8.58 -9.27
C GLN A 188 9.99 -9.33 -8.62
N HIS A 189 9.34 -8.75 -7.62
CA HIS A 189 8.22 -9.38 -6.93
C HIS A 189 6.94 -9.30 -7.78
N PRO A 190 6.25 -10.42 -8.07
CA PRO A 190 5.13 -10.45 -9.03
C PRO A 190 3.92 -9.61 -8.60
N ASN A 191 3.77 -9.35 -7.30
CA ASN A 191 2.70 -8.52 -6.75
C ASN A 191 3.10 -7.05 -6.54
N ILE A 192 4.32 -6.64 -6.90
CA ILE A 192 4.76 -5.24 -6.88
C ILE A 192 4.77 -4.75 -8.32
N ILE A 193 3.82 -3.88 -8.66
CA ILE A 193 3.51 -3.53 -10.05
C ILE A 193 3.96 -2.12 -10.45
N GLY A 194 4.56 -1.37 -9.53
CA GLY A 194 5.11 -0.06 -9.83
C GLY A 194 5.58 0.71 -8.60
N ILE A 195 6.02 1.93 -8.87
CA ILE A 195 6.43 2.92 -7.87
C ILE A 195 5.81 4.27 -8.22
N LYS A 196 5.31 4.98 -7.22
CA LYS A 196 5.02 6.41 -7.27
C LYS A 196 6.18 7.14 -6.62
N ASP A 197 6.96 7.88 -7.42
CA ASP A 197 8.11 8.63 -6.93
C ASP A 197 7.83 10.13 -6.87
N SER A 198 7.92 10.71 -5.68
CA SER A 198 7.77 12.14 -5.39
C SER A 198 9.07 12.76 -4.87
N GLY A 199 10.22 12.13 -5.15
CA GLY A 199 11.55 12.62 -4.76
C GLY A 199 12.08 13.78 -5.61
N GLY A 200 11.48 14.03 -6.78
CA GLY A 200 11.81 15.19 -7.62
C GLY A 200 13.09 15.08 -8.46
N ASP A 201 13.93 14.06 -8.23
CA ASP A 201 15.07 13.75 -9.10
C ASP A 201 14.66 12.80 -10.24
N VAL A 202 14.13 13.41 -11.29
CA VAL A 202 13.74 12.73 -12.53
C VAL A 202 14.95 12.20 -13.31
N SER A 203 16.13 12.80 -13.15
CA SER A 203 17.30 12.54 -13.99
C SER A 203 18.05 11.27 -13.63
N VAL A 204 18.33 11.06 -12.34
CA VAL A 204 19.18 9.94 -11.92
C VAL A 204 18.33 8.72 -11.63
N ARG A 205 17.25 8.92 -10.87
CA ARG A 205 16.50 7.83 -10.27
C ARG A 205 15.58 7.10 -11.24
N LEU A 206 14.87 7.83 -12.10
CA LEU A 206 14.01 7.18 -13.11
C LEU A 206 14.84 6.50 -14.20
N TYR A 207 15.99 7.08 -14.57
CA TYR A 207 16.91 6.48 -15.52
C TYR A 207 17.46 5.15 -14.99
N GLU A 208 18.02 5.15 -13.77
CA GLU A 208 18.50 3.95 -13.09
C GLU A 208 17.40 2.88 -12.95
N LEU A 209 16.18 3.28 -12.60
CA LEU A 209 15.05 2.35 -12.48
C LEU A 209 14.63 1.77 -13.84
N SER A 210 14.65 2.57 -14.91
CA SER A 210 14.28 2.13 -16.26
C SER A 210 15.28 1.14 -16.86
N GLU A 211 16.59 1.39 -16.67
CA GLU A 211 17.68 0.52 -17.14
C GLU A 211 17.72 -0.80 -16.35
N MET A 212 17.49 -0.75 -15.03
CA MET A 212 17.65 -1.92 -14.17
C MET A 212 16.40 -2.82 -14.11
N CYS A 213 15.20 -2.28 -14.32
CA CYS A 213 13.96 -3.06 -14.15
C CYS A 213 13.42 -3.70 -15.44
N ASN A 214 13.86 -3.29 -16.65
CA ASN A 214 13.32 -3.76 -17.93
C ASN A 214 11.77 -3.77 -17.99
N CYS A 215 11.14 -2.85 -17.23
CA CYS A 215 9.73 -2.91 -16.86
C CYS A 215 8.99 -1.67 -17.42
N GLU A 216 8.09 -1.89 -18.37
CA GLU A 216 7.21 -0.86 -18.95
C GLU A 216 6.21 -0.25 -17.94
N SER A 217 6.16 -0.75 -16.70
CA SER A 217 5.11 -0.45 -15.69
C SER A 217 5.42 0.73 -14.75
N THR A 218 6.39 1.59 -15.09
CA THR A 218 6.74 2.72 -14.21
C THR A 218 5.66 3.79 -14.25
N VAL A 219 4.85 3.90 -13.18
CA VAL A 219 3.96 5.05 -12.97
C VAL A 219 4.79 6.21 -12.46
N ALA A 220 5.41 6.93 -13.40
CA ALA A 220 6.00 8.24 -13.14
C ALA A 220 4.87 9.25 -12.82
N GLY A 221 4.42 9.26 -11.57
CA GLY A 221 3.50 10.27 -11.05
C GLY A 221 4.26 11.54 -10.70
N LEU A 222 4.70 12.30 -11.71
CA LEU A 222 4.85 13.75 -11.59
C LEU A 222 3.44 14.33 -11.47
N ILE A 223 3.14 14.91 -10.31
CA ILE A 223 2.09 15.92 -10.17
C ILE A 223 2.81 17.21 -9.83
#